data_AF-X1CPR7-F1
#
_entry.id   AF-X1CPR7-F1
#
_cell.length_a   1.000
_cell.length_b   1.000
_cell.length_c   1.000
_cell.angle_alpha   90.00
_cell.angle_beta   90.00
_cell.angle_gamma   90.00
#
_symmetry.space_group_name_H-M   'P 1'
#
loop_
_entity.id
_entity.type
_entity.pdbx_description
1 polymer ?
#
loop_
_entity_poly.entity_id
_entity_poly.type
_entity_poly.pdbx_seq_one_letter_code
_entity_poly.pdbx_strand_id
1 'polypeptide(L)'
;DINRLPYINPNDDLKNKVANLVKKIIQTKRELLSFDITEWEFEKTGIEYGLNNLRVISLKNSFQSYIRCKELLILRIILLKGMIEQEIFNLYNITENDKEKIYKNQGYPPILYPIIKGLDELPNHFESNILEFYTNRKIENISYQDLDDLGKKIQNLYEKENPSQVLSNFSNI
;
A
#
# COMPACT_ATOMS: atom_id res chain seq x y z
N ASP A 1 18.88 8.93 -19.15
CA ASP A 1 18.79 9.65 -17.86
C ASP A 1 19.54 9.04 -16.68
N ILE A 2 19.78 7.72 -16.63
CA ILE A 2 20.54 7.10 -15.51
C ILE A 2 21.92 7.77 -15.30
N ASN A 3 22.62 8.10 -16.38
CA ASN A 3 23.93 8.77 -16.32
C ASN A 3 23.89 10.22 -15.81
N ARG A 4 22.69 10.81 -15.63
CA ARG A 4 22.51 12.17 -15.11
C ARG A 4 22.19 12.20 -13.63
N LEU A 5 21.91 11.05 -13.03
CA LEU A 5 21.62 10.95 -11.61
C LEU A 5 22.94 10.91 -10.82
N PRO A 6 23.13 11.76 -9.80
CA PRO A 6 24.28 11.64 -8.92
C PRO A 6 24.20 10.28 -8.23
N TYR A 7 25.18 9.43 -8.48
CA TYR A 7 25.22 8.06 -7.96
C TYR A 7 26.27 7.95 -6.86
N ILE A 8 25.82 7.61 -5.66
CA ILE A 8 26.70 7.21 -4.56
C ILE A 8 26.73 5.69 -4.54
N ASN A 9 27.93 5.09 -4.61
CA ASN A 9 28.10 3.64 -4.51
C ASN A 9 27.84 3.19 -3.06
N PRO A 10 26.76 2.43 -2.79
CA PRO A 10 26.46 1.96 -1.44
C PRO A 10 27.43 0.84 -1.02
N ASN A 11 27.60 0.67 0.29
CA ASN A 11 28.31 -0.48 0.84
C ASN A 11 27.52 -1.79 0.61
N ASP A 12 28.18 -2.93 0.78
CA ASP A 12 27.57 -4.23 0.48
C ASP A 12 26.41 -4.56 1.43
N ASP A 13 26.47 -4.11 2.68
CA ASP A 13 25.39 -4.29 3.65
C ASP A 13 24.10 -3.62 3.18
N LEU A 14 24.18 -2.35 2.74
CA LEU A 14 23.06 -1.60 2.22
C LEU A 14 22.54 -2.22 0.90
N LYS A 15 23.45 -2.64 0.01
CA LYS A 15 23.06 -3.36 -1.22
C LYS A 15 22.26 -4.61 -0.91
N ASN A 16 22.74 -5.43 0.02
CA ASN A 16 22.07 -6.66 0.44
C ASN A 16 20.72 -6.38 1.10
N LYS A 17 20.66 -5.35 1.96
CA LYS A 17 19.42 -4.92 2.61
C LYS A 17 18.37 -4.48 1.59
N VAL A 18 18.72 -3.56 0.67
CA VAL A 18 17.81 -3.08 -0.38
C VAL A 18 17.40 -4.21 -1.32
N ALA A 19 18.33 -5.08 -1.73
CA ALA A 19 18.02 -6.24 -2.57
C ALA A 19 17.00 -7.18 -1.90
N ASN A 20 17.15 -7.41 -0.59
CA ASN A 20 16.20 -8.23 0.17
C ASN A 20 14.82 -7.57 0.29
N LEU A 21 14.75 -6.25 0.51
CA LEU A 21 13.49 -5.52 0.52
C LEU A 21 12.79 -5.57 -0.85
N VAL A 22 13.54 -5.39 -1.94
CA VAL A 22 13.02 -5.48 -3.32
C VAL A 22 12.49 -6.89 -3.62
N LYS A 23 13.19 -7.94 -3.21
CA LYS A 23 12.71 -9.32 -3.37
C LYS A 23 11.36 -9.53 -2.67
N LYS A 24 11.20 -9.01 -1.44
CA LYS A 24 9.94 -9.06 -0.70
C LYS A 24 8.82 -8.29 -1.39
N ILE A 25 9.11 -7.13 -1.98
CA ILE A 25 8.14 -6.36 -2.76
C ILE A 25 7.69 -7.17 -3.98
N ILE A 26 8.62 -7.75 -4.73
CA ILE A 26 8.31 -8.55 -5.92
C ILE A 26 7.42 -9.73 -5.52
N GLN A 27 7.77 -10.44 -4.46
CA GLN A 27 6.98 -11.57 -3.99
C GLN A 27 5.57 -11.16 -3.55
N THR A 28 5.45 -10.09 -2.75
CA THR A 28 4.15 -9.57 -2.31
C THR A 28 3.30 -9.09 -3.49
N LYS A 29 3.92 -8.50 -4.50
CA LYS A 29 3.23 -8.11 -5.75
C LYS A 29 2.72 -9.33 -6.51
N ARG A 30 3.51 -10.39 -6.66
CA ARG A 30 3.06 -11.64 -7.30
C ARG A 30 1.87 -12.23 -6.56
N GLU A 31 1.92 -12.27 -5.23
CA GLU A 31 0.78 -12.70 -4.41
C GLU A 31 -0.46 -11.83 -4.66
N LEU A 32 -0.30 -10.51 -4.77
CA LEU A 32 -1.40 -9.60 -5.08
C LEU A 32 -2.00 -9.83 -6.48
N LEU A 33 -1.14 -10.03 -7.48
CA LEU A 33 -1.53 -10.30 -8.86
C LEU A 33 -2.13 -11.70 -9.04
N SER A 34 -1.88 -12.63 -8.12
CA SER A 34 -2.48 -13.97 -8.15
C SER A 34 -4.00 -14.00 -8.06
N PHE A 35 -4.61 -12.86 -7.69
CA PHE A 35 -6.05 -12.67 -7.63
C PHE A 35 -6.67 -12.00 -8.87
N ASP A 36 -5.85 -11.49 -9.79
CA ASP A 36 -6.30 -10.74 -10.96
C ASP A 36 -6.33 -11.64 -12.20
N ILE A 37 -7.52 -11.88 -12.75
CA ILE A 37 -7.73 -12.78 -13.89
C ILE A 37 -7.01 -12.35 -15.17
N THR A 38 -6.60 -11.09 -15.26
CA THR A 38 -5.88 -10.56 -16.43
C THR A 38 -4.36 -10.71 -16.33
N GLU A 39 -3.85 -11.07 -15.16
CA GLU A 39 -2.42 -11.16 -14.88
C GLU A 39 -1.90 -12.58 -15.07
N TRP A 40 -0.63 -12.70 -15.44
CA TRP A 40 0.00 -14.01 -15.70
C TRP A 40 0.17 -14.83 -14.43
N GLU A 41 0.29 -14.14 -13.30
CA GLU A 41 0.38 -14.71 -11.96
C GLU A 41 -0.97 -15.24 -11.43
N PHE A 42 -2.08 -15.11 -12.18
CA PHE A 42 -3.40 -15.53 -11.72
C PHE A 42 -3.42 -17.01 -11.29
N GLU A 43 -3.80 -17.25 -10.04
CA GLU A 43 -3.91 -18.60 -9.48
C GLU A 43 -5.32 -18.90 -8.95
N LYS A 44 -6.01 -17.89 -8.40
CA LYS A 44 -7.30 -18.07 -7.73
C LYS A 44 -8.06 -16.76 -7.62
N THR A 45 -9.37 -16.83 -7.60
CA THR A 45 -10.23 -15.69 -7.29
C THR A 45 -10.17 -15.33 -5.81
N GLY A 46 -10.53 -14.08 -5.48
CA GLY A 46 -10.71 -13.65 -4.10
C GLY A 46 -11.76 -14.47 -3.32
N ILE A 47 -12.81 -14.92 -4.02
CA ILE A 47 -13.86 -15.75 -3.41
C ILE A 47 -13.27 -17.10 -2.99
N GLU A 48 -12.53 -17.77 -3.88
CA GLU A 48 -11.85 -19.04 -3.58
C GLU A 48 -10.87 -18.90 -2.42
N TYR A 49 -10.13 -17.78 -2.36
CA TYR A 49 -9.27 -17.49 -1.22
C TYR A 49 -10.06 -17.39 0.10
N GLY A 50 -11.15 -16.65 0.12
CA GLY A 50 -11.99 -16.49 1.31
C GLY A 50 -12.60 -17.82 1.78
N LEU A 51 -13.10 -18.63 0.83
CA LEU A 51 -13.69 -19.93 1.11
C LEU A 51 -12.69 -20.94 1.70
N ASN A 52 -11.45 -20.93 1.21
CA ASN A 52 -10.41 -21.84 1.68
C ASN A 52 -9.82 -21.46 3.05
N ASN A 53 -9.88 -20.17 3.41
CA ASN A 53 -9.28 -19.67 4.67
C ASN A 53 -10.28 -19.56 5.83
N LEU A 54 -11.59 -19.51 5.56
CA LEU A 54 -12.62 -19.40 6.60
C LEU A 54 -13.37 -20.72 6.81
N ARG A 55 -13.43 -21.19 8.05
CA ARG A 55 -14.29 -22.32 8.46
C ARG A 55 -15.80 -22.02 8.39
N VAL A 56 -16.19 -20.77 8.09
CA VAL A 56 -17.59 -20.31 8.03
C VAL A 56 -17.89 -19.77 6.63
N ILE A 57 -18.69 -20.53 5.89
CA ILE A 57 -18.94 -20.36 4.46
C ILE A 57 -20.08 -19.38 4.26
N SER A 58 -19.77 -18.09 4.12
CA SER A 58 -20.68 -17.14 3.47
C SER A 58 -19.92 -16.35 2.42
N LEU A 59 -20.59 -16.05 1.31
CA LEU A 59 -20.01 -15.26 0.22
C LEU A 59 -19.54 -13.89 0.72
N LYS A 60 -20.34 -13.26 1.61
CA LYS A 60 -20.00 -11.99 2.25
C LYS A 60 -18.70 -12.08 3.04
N ASN A 61 -18.55 -13.08 3.90
CA ASN A 61 -17.35 -13.23 4.72
C ASN A 61 -16.14 -13.57 3.85
N SER A 62 -16.33 -14.38 2.81
CA SER A 62 -15.26 -14.73 1.86
C SER A 62 -14.74 -13.50 1.13
N PHE A 63 -15.67 -12.65 0.65
CA PHE A 63 -15.32 -11.38 0.02
C PHE A 63 -14.62 -10.42 0.98
N GLN A 64 -15.12 -10.27 2.21
CA GLN A 64 -14.48 -9.44 3.24
C GLN A 64 -13.06 -9.91 3.57
N SER A 65 -12.84 -11.22 3.69
CA SER A 65 -11.51 -11.78 3.92
C SER A 65 -10.55 -11.55 2.76
N TYR A 66 -11.05 -11.62 1.52
CA TYR A 66 -10.25 -11.27 0.35
C TYR A 66 -9.86 -9.79 0.34
N ILE A 67 -10.83 -8.88 0.55
CA ILE A 67 -10.55 -7.43 0.61
C ILE A 67 -9.49 -7.16 1.67
N ARG A 68 -9.65 -7.72 2.87
CA ARG A 68 -8.67 -7.60 3.95
C ARG A 68 -7.29 -8.13 3.52
N CYS A 69 -7.22 -9.31 2.92
CA CYS A 69 -5.95 -9.86 2.42
C CYS A 69 -5.28 -8.91 1.41
N LYS A 70 -6.05 -8.41 0.44
CA LYS A 70 -5.57 -7.47 -0.58
C LYS A 70 -5.01 -6.19 0.05
N GLU A 71 -5.74 -5.60 1.00
CA GLU A 71 -5.32 -4.42 1.74
C GLU A 71 -4.02 -4.66 2.50
N LEU A 72 -3.85 -5.83 3.13
CA LEU A 72 -2.62 -6.18 3.85
C LEU A 72 -1.42 -6.36 2.92
N LEU A 73 -1.61 -6.96 1.73
CA LEU A 73 -0.55 -7.08 0.72
C LEU A 73 -0.14 -5.69 0.22
N ILE A 74 -1.11 -4.80 -0.03
CA ILE A 74 -0.85 -3.41 -0.43
C ILE A 74 -0.09 -2.66 0.67
N LEU A 75 -0.55 -2.77 1.92
CA LEU A 75 0.11 -2.15 3.08
C LEU A 75 1.56 -2.63 3.21
N ARG A 76 1.81 -3.94 3.06
CA ARG A 76 3.17 -4.50 3.09
C ARG A 76 4.05 -3.91 2.00
N ILE A 77 3.54 -3.74 0.78
CA ILE A 77 4.27 -3.07 -0.31
C ILE A 77 4.60 -1.62 0.04
N ILE A 78 3.64 -0.87 0.60
CA ILE A 78 3.84 0.54 1.00
C ILE A 78 4.93 0.63 2.08
N LEU A 79 4.88 -0.23 3.09
CA LEU A 79 5.87 -0.26 4.17
C LEU A 79 7.27 -0.58 3.63
N LEU A 80 7.40 -1.63 2.81
CA LEU A 80 8.68 -2.01 2.20
C LEU A 80 9.26 -0.90 1.32
N LYS A 81 8.42 -0.18 0.56
CA LYS A 81 8.85 0.98 -0.23
C LYS A 81 9.36 2.10 0.68
N GLY A 82 8.62 2.43 1.74
CA GLY A 82 9.04 3.44 2.72
C GLY A 82 10.37 3.10 3.38
N MET A 83 10.61 1.83 3.68
CA MET A 83 11.90 1.36 4.20
C MET A 83 13.03 1.59 3.19
N ILE A 84 12.84 1.23 1.91
CA ILE A 84 13.85 1.49 0.86
C ILE A 84 14.12 2.99 0.72
N GLU A 85 13.07 3.81 0.74
CA GLU A 85 13.17 5.26 0.61
C GLU A 85 13.97 5.86 1.77
N GLN A 86 13.75 5.40 3.00
CA GLN A 86 14.53 5.81 4.16
C GLN A 86 16.02 5.42 4.00
N GLU A 87 16.32 4.23 3.52
CA GLU A 87 17.70 3.81 3.24
C GLU A 87 18.36 4.70 2.17
N ILE A 88 17.62 5.08 1.13
CA ILE A 88 18.12 5.99 0.08
C ILE A 88 18.37 7.39 0.67
N PHE A 89 17.43 7.94 1.44
CA PHE A 89 17.64 9.24 2.08
C PHE A 89 18.84 9.25 3.02
N ASN A 90 19.06 8.15 3.75
CA ASN A 90 20.23 8.00 4.59
C ASN A 90 21.52 7.96 3.75
N LEU A 91 21.54 7.22 2.64
CA LEU A 91 22.70 7.15 1.73
C LEU A 91 23.10 8.53 1.17
N TYR A 92 22.12 9.36 0.84
CA TYR A 92 22.34 10.70 0.29
C TYR A 92 22.37 11.80 1.37
N ASN A 93 22.28 11.47 2.66
CA ASN A 93 22.21 12.41 3.77
C ASN A 93 21.13 13.50 3.58
N ILE A 94 19.96 13.11 3.06
CA ILE A 94 18.86 14.05 2.79
C ILE A 94 18.26 14.51 4.12
N THR A 95 18.24 15.83 4.34
CA THR A 95 17.68 16.44 5.56
C THR A 95 16.16 16.41 5.56
N GLU A 96 15.52 16.53 6.73
CA GLU A 96 14.05 16.60 6.81
C GLU A 96 13.45 17.75 5.99
N ASN A 97 14.14 18.89 5.93
CA ASN A 97 13.71 20.02 5.12
C ASN A 97 13.77 19.71 3.62
N ASP A 98 14.74 18.92 3.18
CA ASP A 98 14.86 18.51 1.79
C ASP A 98 13.84 17.41 1.45
N LYS A 99 13.56 16.49 2.38
CA LYS A 99 12.45 15.52 2.24
C LYS A 99 11.13 16.25 2.02
N GLU A 100 10.82 17.26 2.81
CA GLU A 100 9.58 18.04 2.67
C GLU A 100 9.47 18.73 1.30
N LYS A 101 10.59 19.28 0.78
CA LYS A 101 10.61 19.85 -0.58
C LYS A 101 10.39 18.78 -1.64
N ILE A 102 11.01 17.61 -1.49
CA ILE A 102 10.83 16.47 -2.40
C ILE A 102 9.35 16.06 -2.42
N TYR A 103 8.72 15.89 -1.27
CA TYR A 103 7.30 15.50 -1.17
C TYR A 103 6.35 16.55 -1.73
N LYS A 104 6.63 17.85 -1.54
CA LYS A 104 5.82 18.90 -2.16
C LYS A 104 5.87 18.86 -3.69
N ASN A 105 7.00 18.47 -4.26
CA ASN A 105 7.20 18.41 -5.71
C ASN A 105 6.72 17.08 -6.32
N GLN A 106 6.86 15.97 -5.61
CA GLN A 106 6.61 14.61 -6.11
C GLN A 106 5.31 13.97 -5.58
N GLY A 107 4.67 14.62 -4.61
CA GLY A 107 3.57 14.07 -3.83
C GLY A 107 4.05 13.42 -2.53
N TYR A 108 3.17 13.42 -1.53
CA TYR A 108 3.45 12.74 -0.26
C TYR A 108 3.25 11.24 -0.42
N PRO A 109 4.24 10.40 -0.08
CA PRO A 109 4.07 8.97 -0.17
C PRO A 109 3.01 8.50 0.85
N PRO A 110 2.24 7.43 0.53
CA PRO A 110 1.20 6.94 1.43
C PRO A 110 1.67 6.58 2.84
N ILE A 111 2.96 6.27 2.96
CA ILE A 111 3.63 5.96 4.23
C ILE A 111 3.81 7.18 5.14
N LEU A 112 3.33 8.37 4.78
CA LEU A 112 3.28 9.53 5.69
C LEU A 112 1.90 9.76 6.29
N TYR A 113 0.85 9.13 5.76
CA TYR A 113 -0.50 9.28 6.31
C TYR A 113 -0.65 8.56 7.65
N PRO A 114 -1.25 9.21 8.67
CA PRO A 114 -1.35 8.67 10.02
C PRO A 114 -2.11 7.34 10.05
N ILE A 115 -1.82 6.53 11.07
CA ILE A 115 -2.60 5.33 11.36
C ILE A 115 -3.81 5.75 12.17
N ILE A 116 -5.00 5.35 11.76
CA ILE A 116 -6.25 5.68 12.45
C ILE A 116 -6.47 4.67 13.58
N LYS A 117 -6.59 5.17 14.80
CA LYS A 117 -6.86 4.37 16.00
C LYS A 117 -8.19 3.61 15.88
N GLY A 118 -8.23 2.34 16.24
CA GLY A 118 -9.41 1.47 16.10
C GLY A 118 -9.51 0.76 14.75
N LEU A 119 -8.64 1.11 13.79
CA LEU A 119 -8.42 0.39 12.52
C LEU A 119 -7.01 -0.22 12.45
N ASP A 120 -6.31 -0.21 13.59
CA ASP A 120 -4.92 -0.60 13.82
C ASP A 120 -4.73 -2.11 14.04
N GLU A 121 -5.61 -2.95 13.45
CA GLU A 121 -5.40 -4.40 13.43
C GLU A 121 -4.21 -4.74 12.51
N LEU A 122 -3.01 -4.53 13.03
CA LEU A 122 -1.77 -5.02 12.47
C LEU A 122 -1.84 -6.54 12.41
N PRO A 123 -1.47 -7.14 11.28
CA PRO A 123 -1.37 -8.57 11.25
C PRO A 123 -0.15 -9.03 12.02
N ASN A 124 -0.36 -9.90 13.01
CA ASN A 124 0.70 -10.56 13.80
C ASN A 124 1.71 -11.36 12.93
N HIS A 125 1.47 -11.50 11.63
CA HIS A 125 2.31 -12.21 10.68
C HIS A 125 3.30 -11.31 9.92
N PHE A 126 3.35 -10.00 10.19
CA PHE A 126 4.38 -9.15 9.62
C PHE A 126 5.74 -9.42 10.27
N GLU A 127 6.79 -9.27 9.47
CA GLU A 127 8.17 -9.43 9.91
C GLU A 127 8.53 -8.33 10.94
N SER A 128 9.40 -8.66 11.89
CA SER A 128 9.74 -7.78 13.03
C SER A 128 10.18 -6.37 12.61
N ASN A 129 10.98 -6.29 11.54
CA ASN A 129 11.46 -5.03 10.98
C ASN A 129 10.35 -4.19 10.32
N ILE A 130 9.33 -4.83 9.73
CA ILE A 130 8.17 -4.15 9.16
C ILE A 130 7.27 -3.64 10.28
N LEU A 131 7.09 -4.46 11.33
CA LEU A 131 6.32 -4.08 12.51
C LEU A 131 6.96 -2.89 13.22
N GLU A 132 8.26 -2.91 13.45
CA GLU A 132 9.01 -1.79 14.04
C GLU A 132 8.85 -0.50 13.23
N PHE A 133 8.99 -0.61 11.90
CA PHE A 133 8.79 0.52 11.00
C PHE A 133 7.34 1.06 11.04
N TYR A 134 6.35 0.19 11.19
CA TYR A 134 4.94 0.58 11.34
C TYR A 134 4.65 1.23 12.71
N THR A 135 5.16 0.68 13.81
CA THR A 135 4.86 1.17 15.17
C THR A 135 5.45 2.55 15.45
N ASN A 136 6.48 2.95 14.72
CA ASN A 136 7.09 4.28 14.83
C ASN A 136 6.28 5.38 14.16
N ARG A 137 5.10 5.06 13.59
CA ARG A 137 4.25 6.03 12.88
C ARG A 137 3.26 6.74 13.79
N LYS A 138 2.88 7.95 13.40
CA LYS A 138 1.88 8.77 14.10
C LYS A 138 0.52 8.06 14.09
N ILE A 139 -0.04 7.85 15.27
CA ILE A 139 -1.41 7.37 15.45
C ILE A 139 -2.32 8.59 15.65
N GLU A 140 -3.36 8.70 14.83
CA GLU A 140 -4.40 9.73 14.98
C GLU A 140 -5.69 9.11 15.48
N ASN A 141 -6.29 9.78 16.46
CA ASN A 141 -7.60 9.43 16.97
C ASN A 141 -8.64 10.24 16.20
N ILE A 142 -9.18 9.65 15.15
CA ILE A 142 -10.27 10.24 14.37
C ILE A 142 -11.58 9.73 14.97
N SER A 143 -12.54 10.62 15.22
CA SER A 143 -13.83 10.18 15.74
C SER A 143 -14.60 9.37 14.69
N TYR A 144 -15.45 8.44 15.11
CA TYR A 144 -16.34 7.71 14.20
C TYR A 144 -17.21 8.68 13.38
N GLN A 145 -17.59 9.82 13.95
CA GLN A 145 -18.37 10.84 13.27
C GLN A 145 -17.60 11.46 12.09
N ASP A 146 -16.33 11.78 12.29
CA ASP A 146 -15.48 12.33 11.22
C ASP A 146 -15.23 11.32 10.10
N LEU A 147 -15.10 10.03 10.44
CA LEU A 147 -14.98 8.95 9.46
C LEU A 147 -16.27 8.77 8.65
N ASP A 148 -17.43 8.82 9.30
CA ASP A 148 -18.73 8.72 8.64
C ASP A 148 -18.97 9.91 7.71
N ASP A 149 -18.62 11.12 8.14
CA ASP A 149 -18.71 12.33 7.32
C ASP A 149 -17.75 12.30 6.13
N LEU A 150 -16.54 11.74 6.31
CA LEU A 150 -15.62 11.48 5.20
C LEU A 150 -16.20 10.46 4.22
N GLY A 151 -16.78 9.37 4.73
CA GLY A 151 -17.45 8.34 3.93
C GLY A 151 -18.56 8.93 3.07
N LYS A 152 -19.44 9.77 3.66
CA LYS A 152 -20.49 10.49 2.93
C LYS A 152 -19.94 11.45 1.89
N LYS A 153 -18.84 12.16 2.18
CA LYS A 153 -18.19 13.06 1.20
C LYS A 153 -17.64 12.26 0.02
N ILE A 154 -16.97 11.14 0.26
CA ILE A 154 -16.46 10.25 -0.79
C ILE A 154 -17.63 9.72 -1.63
N GLN A 155 -18.68 9.22 -0.99
CA GLN A 155 -19.88 8.74 -1.67
C GLN A 155 -20.50 9.83 -2.55
N ASN A 156 -20.65 11.04 -2.03
CA ASN A 156 -21.17 12.18 -2.80
C ASN A 156 -20.28 12.55 -4.00
N LEU A 157 -18.96 12.36 -3.92
CA LEU A 157 -18.06 12.56 -5.06
C LEU A 157 -18.29 11.49 -6.13
N TYR A 158 -18.42 10.23 -5.74
CA TYR A 158 -18.74 9.13 -6.66
C TYR A 158 -20.14 9.25 -7.28
N GLU A 159 -21.12 9.77 -6.55
CA GLU A 159 -22.48 9.96 -7.06
C GLU A 159 -22.61 11.20 -7.96
N LYS A 160 -21.81 12.24 -7.72
CA LYS A 160 -21.75 13.43 -8.58
C LYS A 160 -21.01 13.17 -9.89
N GLU A 161 -19.97 12.34 -9.87
CA GLU A 161 -19.34 11.82 -11.09
C GLU A 161 -20.15 10.64 -11.62
N ASN A 162 -21.24 10.95 -12.31
CA ASN A 162 -22.17 9.97 -12.89
C ASN A 162 -21.38 8.87 -13.66
N PRO A 163 -21.33 7.60 -13.17
CA PRO A 163 -20.57 6.54 -13.84
C PRO A 163 -21.01 6.32 -15.29
N SER A 164 -22.28 6.63 -15.57
CA SER A 164 -22.92 6.60 -16.89
C SER A 164 -22.34 7.62 -17.89
N GLN A 165 -21.83 8.76 -17.44
CA GLN A 165 -21.21 9.78 -18.32
C GLN A 165 -19.77 9.43 -18.70
N VAL A 166 -19.06 8.69 -17.84
CA VAL A 166 -17.70 8.22 -18.14
C VAL A 166 -17.72 7.13 -19.21
N LEU A 167 -18.69 6.20 -19.15
CA LEU A 167 -18.84 5.13 -20.14
C LEU A 167 -19.32 5.64 -21.52
N SER A 168 -20.09 6.73 -21.58
CA SER A 168 -20.49 7.35 -22.86
C SER A 168 -19.34 8.05 -23.60
N ASN A 169 -18.24 8.35 -22.90
CA ASN A 169 -17.04 8.94 -23.52
C ASN A 169 -16.10 7.87 -24.12
N PHE A 170 -16.25 6.60 -23.75
CA PHE A 170 -15.48 5.48 -24.32
C PHE A 170 -16.19 4.76 -25.47
N SER A 171 -17.49 5.00 -25.67
CA SER A 171 -18.26 4.46 -26.80
C SER A 171 -18.24 5.34 -28.06
N ASN A 172 -17.47 6.44 -28.05
CA ASN A 172 -17.26 7.32 -29.20
C ASN A 172 -15.79 7.33 -29.69
N ILE A 173 -15.01 6.28 -29.40
CA ILE A 173 -13.69 6.04 -30.03
C ILE A 173 -13.81 4.82 -30.94
#